data_AF-A0A5Q5AXC0-F1
#
_entry.id   AF-A0A5Q5AXC0-F1
#
_cell.length_a   1.000
_cell.length_b   1.000
_cell.length_c   1.000
_cell.angle_alpha   90.00
_cell.angle_beta   90.00
_cell.angle_gamma   90.00
#
_symmetry.space_group_name_H-M   'P 1'
#
loop_
_entity.id
_entity.type
_entity.pdbx_description
1 polymer ?
#
loop_
_entity_poly.entity_id
_entity_poly.type
_entity_poly.pdbx_seq_one_letter_code
_entity_poly.pdbx_strand_id
1 'polypeptide(L)'
;MATSNMVRGLILEFGIAISKGVSAFNKTIPQILENGDNELPDILRPYLHQGLSEQKVQVEKELNYYINRHSECKKLLELEGIGPINALGLYLALGHTGRNFKNGRAASACIGLTPKQYSTGGATTMLGISKKVANKRLRANLIQGALSAV
;
A
#
# COMPACT_ATOMS: atom_id res chain seq x y z
N MET A 1 6.28 2.82 -6.59
CA MET A 1 5.65 3.75 -7.56
C MET A 1 6.57 4.89 -7.95
N ALA A 2 7.19 5.61 -7.00
CA ALA A 2 8.20 6.63 -7.35
C ALA A 2 9.44 6.01 -8.01
N THR A 3 10.04 5.00 -7.38
CA THR A 3 11.23 4.30 -7.91
C THR A 3 10.99 3.68 -9.29
N SER A 4 9.85 3.01 -9.49
CA SER A 4 9.51 2.44 -10.80
C SER A 4 9.33 3.49 -11.89
N ASN A 5 8.90 4.72 -11.54
CA ASN A 5 8.75 5.79 -12.53
C ASN A 5 10.10 6.46 -12.80
N MET A 6 10.95 6.60 -11.79
CA MET A 6 12.33 7.05 -11.94
C MET A 6 13.12 6.11 -12.85
N VAL A 7 13.07 4.79 -12.59
CA VAL A 7 13.72 3.78 -13.42
C VAL A 7 13.22 3.83 -14.86
N ARG A 8 11.91 4.00 -15.07
CA ARG A 8 11.37 4.19 -16.43
C ARG A 8 11.92 5.43 -17.11
N GLY A 9 12.03 6.55 -16.40
CA GLY A 9 12.61 7.79 -16.93
C GLY A 9 14.06 7.59 -17.33
N LEU A 10 14.87 7.00 -16.45
CA LEU A 10 16.28 6.71 -16.70
C LEU A 10 16.48 5.80 -17.91
N ILE A 11 15.74 4.69 -17.98
CA ILE A 11 15.89 3.71 -19.07
C ILE A 11 15.37 4.28 -20.41
N LEU A 12 14.42 5.22 -20.37
CA LEU A 12 13.93 5.92 -21.55
C LEU A 12 14.99 6.84 -22.19
N GLU A 13 15.95 7.37 -21.43
CA GLU A 13 17.09 8.13 -21.97
C GLU A 13 17.96 7.29 -22.91
N PHE A 14 17.92 5.97 -22.78
CA PHE A 14 18.58 4.99 -23.64
C PHE A 14 17.62 4.34 -24.63
N GLY A 15 16.53 5.01 -25.01
CA GLY A 15 15.60 4.53 -26.04
C GLY A 15 14.69 3.36 -25.63
N ILE A 16 14.79 2.86 -24.40
CA ILE A 16 14.05 1.68 -23.95
C ILE A 16 12.76 2.10 -23.23
N ALA A 17 11.61 1.86 -23.87
CA ALA A 17 10.31 2.20 -23.31
C ALA A 17 9.67 1.04 -22.54
N ILE A 18 9.10 1.33 -21.37
CA ILE A 18 8.36 0.36 -20.54
C ILE A 18 6.95 0.89 -20.28
N SER A 19 5.94 0.05 -20.52
CA SER A 19 4.54 0.38 -20.24
C SER A 19 4.30 0.76 -18.77
N LYS A 20 3.32 1.65 -18.55
CA LYS A 20 2.92 2.07 -17.21
C LYS A 20 2.35 0.88 -16.42
N GLY A 21 2.57 0.88 -15.10
CA GLY A 21 2.05 -0.14 -14.17
C GLY A 21 3.10 -1.09 -13.60
N VAL A 22 2.91 -1.53 -12.36
CA VAL A 22 3.89 -2.38 -11.64
C VAL A 22 4.05 -3.74 -12.31
N SER A 23 2.96 -4.34 -12.82
CA SER A 23 3.01 -5.63 -13.51
C SER A 23 3.87 -5.58 -14.78
N ALA A 24 3.62 -4.59 -15.66
CA ALA A 24 4.42 -4.39 -16.85
C ALA A 24 5.90 -4.15 -16.51
N PHE A 25 6.18 -3.34 -15.50
CA PHE A 25 7.54 -3.09 -15.03
C PHE A 25 8.26 -4.35 -14.57
N ASN A 26 7.63 -5.14 -13.69
CA ASN A 26 8.22 -6.37 -13.17
C ASN A 26 8.42 -7.44 -14.24
N LYS A 27 7.61 -7.43 -15.31
CA LYS A 27 7.74 -8.35 -16.44
C LYS A 27 8.85 -7.92 -17.41
N THR A 28 8.95 -6.63 -17.71
CA THR A 28 9.83 -6.12 -18.76
C THR A 28 11.26 -5.87 -18.28
N ILE A 29 11.48 -5.50 -17.01
CA ILE A 29 12.84 -5.26 -16.48
C ILE A 29 13.74 -6.49 -16.61
N PRO A 30 13.33 -7.72 -16.23
CA PRO A 30 14.17 -8.91 -16.43
C PRO A 30 14.56 -9.12 -17.90
N GLN A 31 13.60 -8.93 -18.83
CA GLN A 31 13.83 -9.09 -20.27
C GLN A 31 14.84 -8.06 -20.81
N ILE A 32 14.81 -6.82 -20.31
CA ILE A 32 15.80 -5.80 -20.64
C ILE A 32 17.18 -6.19 -20.11
N LEU A 33 17.25 -6.74 -18.89
CA LEU A 33 18.52 -7.14 -18.29
C LEU A 33 19.15 -8.36 -18.96
N GLU A 34 18.33 -9.30 -19.45
CA GLU A 34 18.75 -10.49 -20.19
C GLU A 34 19.20 -10.19 -21.63
N ASN A 35 18.67 -9.12 -22.24
CA ASN A 35 19.09 -8.68 -23.57
C ASN A 35 20.39 -7.85 -23.47
N GLY A 36 21.51 -8.46 -23.86
CA GLY A 36 22.83 -7.81 -23.93
C GLY A 36 23.00 -6.84 -25.10
N ASP A 37 22.15 -6.93 -26.12
CA ASP A 37 22.26 -6.16 -27.36
C ASP A 37 21.46 -4.84 -27.33
N ASN A 38 20.82 -4.52 -26.20
CA ASN A 38 20.09 -3.25 -26.06
C ASN A 38 21.00 -2.10 -25.63
N GLU A 39 20.47 -0.88 -25.75
CA GLU A 39 21.22 0.36 -25.48
C GLU A 39 21.44 0.65 -23.98
N LEU A 40 21.11 -0.27 -23.08
CA LEU A 40 21.30 -0.08 -21.65
C LEU A 40 22.79 -0.25 -21.28
N PRO A 41 23.45 0.77 -20.71
CA PRO A 41 24.84 0.65 -20.28
C PRO A 41 25.04 -0.45 -19.24
N ASP A 42 26.09 -1.26 -19.40
CA ASP A 42 26.39 -2.38 -18.50
C ASP A 42 26.58 -1.97 -17.05
N ILE A 43 27.12 -0.76 -16.82
CA ILE A 43 27.28 -0.20 -15.48
C ILE A 43 25.94 -0.02 -14.74
N LEU A 44 24.82 0.15 -15.45
CA LEU A 44 23.49 0.34 -14.85
C LEU A 44 22.77 -0.98 -14.55
N ARG A 45 23.14 -2.08 -15.22
CA ARG A 45 22.47 -3.38 -15.09
C ARG A 45 22.44 -3.92 -13.63
N PRO A 46 23.54 -3.88 -12.85
CA PRO A 46 23.53 -4.37 -11.47
C PRO A 46 22.57 -3.60 -10.56
N TYR A 47 22.49 -2.27 -10.73
CA TYR A 47 21.63 -1.41 -9.91
C TYR A 47 20.14 -1.66 -10.17
N LEU A 48 19.77 -1.96 -11.42
CA LEU A 48 18.41 -2.33 -11.78
C LEU A 48 18.05 -3.74 -11.27
N HIS A 49 19.03 -4.65 -11.20
CA HIS A 49 18.83 -5.99 -10.67
C HIS A 49 18.65 -5.99 -9.14
N GLN A 50 19.51 -5.25 -8.42
CA GLN A 50 19.49 -5.20 -6.94
C GLN A 50 18.42 -4.28 -6.37
N GLY A 51 18.21 -3.10 -6.97
CA GLY A 51 17.36 -2.05 -6.39
C GLY A 51 15.89 -2.43 -6.23
N LEU A 52 15.40 -3.41 -7.01
CA LEU A 52 13.98 -3.78 -7.00
C LEU A 52 13.64 -4.93 -6.03
N SER A 53 14.55 -5.89 -5.84
CA SER A 53 14.26 -7.14 -5.12
C SER A 53 14.70 -7.06 -3.65
N GLU A 54 15.92 -6.60 -3.39
CA GLU A 54 16.52 -6.60 -2.06
C GLU A 54 15.86 -5.58 -1.13
N GLN A 55 15.55 -4.38 -1.65
CA GLN A 55 14.85 -3.34 -0.87
C GLN A 55 13.46 -3.80 -0.42
N LYS A 56 12.74 -4.52 -1.29
CA LYS A 56 11.42 -5.03 -0.97
C LYS A 56 11.49 -6.06 0.16
N VAL A 57 12.42 -7.01 0.06
CA VAL A 57 12.64 -8.03 1.09
C VAL A 57 13.02 -7.40 2.42
N GLN A 58 13.88 -6.38 2.41
CA GLN A 58 14.29 -5.70 3.63
C GLN A 58 13.11 -4.99 4.31
N VAL A 59 12.30 -4.26 3.55
CA VAL A 59 11.09 -3.58 4.08
C VAL A 59 10.07 -4.58 4.61
N GLU A 60 9.88 -5.73 3.94
CA GLU A 60 9.00 -6.79 4.43
C GLU A 60 9.52 -7.41 5.73
N LYS A 61 10.83 -7.62 5.87
CA LYS A 61 11.44 -8.08 7.12
C LYS A 61 11.21 -7.11 8.26
N GLU A 62 11.43 -5.82 8.04
CA GLU A 62 11.19 -4.78 9.04
C GLU A 62 9.72 -4.69 9.42
N LEU A 63 8.79 -4.76 8.45
CA LEU A 63 7.36 -4.78 8.72
C LEU A 63 6.97 -5.97 9.61
N ASN A 64 7.44 -7.17 9.26
CA ASN A 64 7.19 -8.38 10.04
C ASN A 64 7.79 -8.30 11.44
N TYR A 65 8.96 -7.67 11.58
CA TYR A 65 9.56 -7.41 12.89
C TYR A 65 8.65 -6.56 13.78
N TYR A 66 8.10 -5.46 13.28
CA TYR A 66 7.18 -4.62 14.07
C TYR A 66 5.88 -5.35 14.42
N ILE A 67 5.28 -6.06 13.46
CA ILE A 67 4.05 -6.83 13.69
C ILE A 67 4.25 -7.86 14.80
N ASN A 68 5.39 -8.56 14.79
CA ASN A 68 5.64 -9.63 15.76
C ASN A 68 5.81 -9.13 17.20
N ARG A 69 6.11 -7.84 17.39
CA ARG A 69 6.27 -7.19 18.70
C ARG A 69 4.96 -6.68 19.30
N HIS A 70 3.89 -6.60 18.52
CA HIS A 70 2.60 -6.09 18.96
C HIS A 70 1.54 -7.19 18.93
N SER A 71 1.06 -7.59 20.11
CA SER A 71 -0.02 -8.59 20.26
C SER A 71 -1.27 -8.23 19.46
N GLU A 72 -1.62 -6.95 19.40
CA GLU A 72 -2.81 -6.49 18.69
C GLU A 72 -2.68 -6.64 17.19
N CYS A 73 -1.49 -6.41 16.62
CA CYS A 73 -1.24 -6.68 15.20
C CYS A 73 -1.42 -8.17 14.89
N LYS A 74 -1.01 -9.07 15.80
CA LYS A 74 -1.22 -10.52 15.63
C LYS A 74 -2.70 -10.89 15.66
N LYS A 75 -3.46 -10.37 16.63
CA LYS A 75 -4.93 -10.57 16.68
C LYS A 75 -5.62 -10.03 15.43
N LEU A 76 -5.19 -8.88 14.92
CA LEU A 76 -5.74 -8.30 13.70
C LEU A 76 -5.43 -9.15 12.46
N LEU A 77 -4.27 -9.81 12.42
CA LEU A 77 -3.90 -10.74 11.34
C LEU A 77 -4.73 -12.03 11.31
N GLU A 78 -5.37 -12.40 12.43
CA GLU A 78 -6.30 -13.54 12.47
C GLU A 78 -7.62 -13.24 11.74
N LEU A 79 -7.90 -11.97 11.45
CA LEU A 79 -9.09 -11.56 10.70
C LEU A 79 -8.91 -11.82 9.21
N GLU A 80 -9.93 -12.40 8.60
CA GLU A 80 -9.96 -12.64 7.16
C GLU A 80 -9.84 -11.34 6.35
N GLY A 81 -9.06 -11.37 5.28
CA GLY A 81 -8.79 -10.18 4.46
C GLY A 81 -7.87 -9.14 5.11
N ILE A 82 -7.35 -9.39 6.32
CA ILE A 82 -6.39 -8.48 6.99
C ILE A 82 -4.96 -9.00 6.84
N GLY A 83 -4.21 -8.37 5.95
CA GLY A 83 -2.77 -8.60 5.81
C GLY A 83 -1.91 -7.72 6.72
N PRO A 84 -0.58 -7.94 6.74
CA PRO A 84 0.41 -7.21 7.55
C PRO A 84 0.27 -5.68 7.56
N ILE A 85 0.11 -5.09 6.38
CA ILE A 85 -0.04 -3.64 6.21
C ILE A 85 -1.36 -3.14 6.82
N ASN A 86 -2.43 -3.92 6.68
CA ASN A 86 -3.75 -3.57 7.22
C ASN A 86 -3.76 -3.70 8.75
N ALA A 87 -3.16 -4.75 9.30
CA ALA A 87 -3.03 -4.94 10.74
C ALA A 87 -2.26 -3.78 11.40
N LEU A 88 -1.09 -3.43 10.87
CA LEU A 88 -0.31 -2.30 11.36
C LEU A 88 -1.06 -0.97 11.17
N GLY A 89 -1.68 -0.76 10.01
CA GLY A 89 -2.45 0.46 9.73
C GLY A 89 -3.65 0.64 10.66
N LEU A 90 -4.36 -0.45 10.99
CA LEU A 90 -5.45 -0.46 11.97
C LEU A 90 -4.93 -0.17 13.38
N TYR A 91 -3.83 -0.81 13.79
CA TYR A 91 -3.20 -0.55 15.09
C TYR A 91 -2.79 0.93 15.24
N LEU A 92 -2.17 1.52 14.21
CA LEU A 92 -1.78 2.93 14.21
C LEU A 92 -2.99 3.88 14.19
N ALA A 93 -4.06 3.53 13.47
CA ALA A 93 -5.25 4.37 13.36
C ALA A 93 -6.17 4.30 14.59
N LEU A 94 -6.29 3.13 15.20
CA LEU A 94 -7.24 2.87 16.29
C LEU A 94 -6.57 2.83 17.68
N GLY A 95 -5.25 2.78 17.72
CA GLY A 95 -4.46 2.60 18.94
C GLY A 95 -4.55 1.18 19.48
N HIS A 96 -3.93 0.97 20.65
CA HIS A 96 -3.77 -0.35 21.25
C HIS A 96 -5.09 -1.02 21.64
N THR A 97 -6.07 -0.26 22.14
CA THR A 97 -7.28 -0.85 22.74
C THR A 97 -8.57 -0.51 21.99
N GLY A 98 -8.55 0.44 21.06
CA GLY A 98 -9.76 0.97 20.42
C GLY A 98 -10.75 1.66 21.38
N ARG A 99 -10.43 1.77 22.69
CA ARG A 99 -11.33 2.32 23.72
C ARG A 99 -11.64 3.80 23.55
N ASN A 100 -10.86 4.51 22.72
CA ASN A 100 -11.13 5.89 22.34
C ASN A 100 -12.40 6.02 21.47
N PHE A 101 -12.95 4.91 20.97
CA PHE A 101 -14.14 4.89 20.15
C PHE A 101 -15.32 4.29 20.92
N LYS A 102 -16.47 4.96 20.84
CA LYS A 102 -17.74 4.50 21.45
C LYS A 102 -18.16 3.11 20.96
N ASN A 103 -17.90 2.79 19.70
CA ASN A 103 -18.25 1.52 19.06
C ASN A 103 -17.49 1.35 17.74
N GLY A 104 -17.65 0.17 17.11
CA GLY A 104 -17.04 -0.14 15.83
C GLY A 104 -17.41 0.84 14.72
N ARG A 105 -18.64 1.36 14.68
CA ARG A 105 -19.05 2.36 13.68
C ARG A 105 -18.27 3.68 13.82
N ALA A 106 -17.98 4.12 15.04
CA ALA A 106 -17.14 5.30 15.28
C ALA A 106 -15.69 5.07 14.83
N ALA A 107 -15.14 3.87 15.06
CA ALA A 107 -13.83 3.47 14.56
C ALA A 107 -13.79 3.41 13.02
N SER A 108 -14.81 2.82 12.39
CA SER A 108 -14.96 2.79 10.92
C SER A 108 -15.05 4.19 10.32
N ALA A 109 -15.75 5.12 10.98
CA ALA A 109 -15.82 6.51 10.55
C ALA A 109 -14.46 7.22 10.61
N CYS A 110 -13.66 6.95 11.65
CA CYS A 110 -12.30 7.49 11.79
C CYS A 110 -11.38 7.04 10.65
N ILE A 111 -11.42 5.75 10.28
CA ILE A 111 -10.69 5.20 9.13
C ILE A 111 -11.25 5.71 7.79
N GLY A 112 -12.49 6.21 7.81
CA GLY A 112 -13.19 6.78 6.67
C GLY A 112 -13.92 5.74 5.82
N LEU A 113 -14.26 4.59 6.40
CA LEU A 113 -15.05 3.52 5.77
C LEU A 113 -16.54 3.86 5.68
N THR A 114 -17.00 4.86 6.43
CA THR A 114 -18.39 5.33 6.37
C THR A 114 -18.52 6.55 5.45
N PRO A 115 -19.71 6.78 4.88
CA PRO A 115 -19.97 8.03 4.17
C PRO A 115 -19.87 9.24 5.12
N LYS A 116 -19.49 10.41 4.59
CA LYS A 116 -19.29 11.62 5.41
C LYS A 116 -20.63 12.12 5.94
N GLN A 117 -20.70 12.49 7.21
CA GLN A 117 -21.84 13.21 7.78
C GLN A 117 -21.66 14.72 7.63
N TYR A 118 -22.72 15.40 7.22
CA TYR A 118 -22.86 16.85 7.24
C TYR A 118 -24.09 17.18 8.09
N SER A 119 -23.90 18.01 9.13
CA SER A 119 -24.99 18.40 10.02
C SER A 119 -25.09 19.92 10.07
N THR A 120 -26.29 20.44 9.81
CA THR A 120 -26.63 21.86 9.90
C THR A 120 -27.98 21.99 10.61
N GLY A 121 -28.02 22.76 11.69
CA GLY A 121 -29.28 23.03 12.41
C GLY A 121 -29.97 21.79 12.99
N GLY A 122 -29.23 20.74 13.34
CA GLY A 122 -29.78 19.50 13.90
C GLY A 122 -30.22 18.45 12.87
N ALA A 123 -30.29 18.81 11.59
CA ALA A 123 -30.51 17.85 10.51
C ALA A 123 -29.18 17.22 10.08
N THR A 124 -29.11 15.88 10.10
CA THR A 124 -27.91 15.13 9.66
C THR A 124 -28.15 14.53 8.29
N THR A 125 -27.30 14.87 7.32
CA THR A 125 -27.32 14.32 5.97
C THR A 125 -26.05 13.50 5.73
N MET A 126 -26.22 12.27 5.23
CA MET A 126 -25.11 11.45 4.76
C MET A 126 -24.74 11.87 3.34
N LEU A 127 -23.47 12.20 3.12
CA LEU A 127 -22.88 12.46 1.80
C LEU A 127 -22.08 11.24 1.35
N GLY A 128 -21.42 11.32 0.19
CA GLY A 128 -20.53 10.26 -0.30
C GLY A 128 -19.26 10.04 0.56
N ILE A 129 -18.44 9.08 0.13
CA ILE A 129 -17.12 8.81 0.73
C ILE A 129 -16.21 10.03 0.57
N SER A 130 -15.59 10.46 1.66
CA SER A 130 -14.69 11.62 1.63
C SER A 130 -13.44 11.34 0.77
N LYS A 131 -13.18 12.25 -0.18
CA LYS A 131 -11.95 12.25 -1.00
C LYS A 131 -10.76 12.90 -0.29
N LYS A 132 -11.01 13.70 0.77
CA LYS A 132 -10.01 14.56 1.42
C LYS A 132 -9.70 14.17 2.87
N VAL A 133 -10.61 13.48 3.53
CA VAL A 133 -10.52 13.16 4.98
C VAL A 133 -10.31 11.66 5.16
N ALA A 134 -9.62 11.32 6.25
CA ALA A 134 -9.21 9.99 6.68
C ALA A 134 -8.11 9.33 5.81
N ASN A 135 -7.63 8.19 6.25
CA ASN A 135 -6.53 7.47 5.59
C ASN A 135 -7.05 6.74 4.34
N LYS A 136 -7.00 7.42 3.18
CA LYS A 136 -7.43 6.89 1.88
C LYS A 136 -6.76 5.55 1.54
N ARG A 137 -5.46 5.39 1.87
CA ARG A 137 -4.71 4.17 1.57
C ARG A 137 -5.18 3.00 2.43
N LEU A 138 -5.28 3.21 3.75
CA LEU A 138 -5.79 2.19 4.66
C LEU A 138 -7.20 1.76 4.26
N ARG A 139 -8.10 2.70 3.95
CA ARG A 139 -9.43 2.38 3.44
C ARG A 139 -9.40 1.53 2.17
N ALA A 140 -8.60 1.92 1.18
CA ALA A 140 -8.50 1.17 -0.07
C ALA A 140 -7.99 -0.25 0.18
N ASN A 141 -6.96 -0.42 1.00
CA ASN A 141 -6.41 -1.73 1.32
C ASN A 141 -7.38 -2.61 2.11
N LEU A 142 -8.18 -2.03 3.01
CA LEU A 142 -9.22 -2.77 3.74
C LEU A 142 -10.34 -3.24 2.81
N ILE A 143 -10.77 -2.40 1.86
CA ILE A 143 -11.77 -2.79 0.85
C ILE A 143 -11.22 -3.91 -0.04
N GLN A 144 -9.98 -3.80 -0.50
CA GLN A 144 -9.35 -4.85 -1.30
C GLN A 144 -9.18 -6.15 -0.51
N GLY A 145 -8.76 -6.05 0.75
CA GLY A 145 -8.66 -7.19 1.66
C GLY A 145 -10.00 -7.91 1.83
N ALA A 146 -11.07 -7.15 2.07
CA ALA A 146 -12.42 -7.69 2.17
C ALA A 146 -12.88 -8.37 0.88
N LEU A 147 -12.54 -7.82 -0.30
CA LEU A 147 -12.88 -8.43 -1.59
C LEU A 147 -12.07 -9.70 -1.90
N SER A 148 -10.88 -9.85 -1.33
CA SER A 148 -10.03 -11.04 -1.53
C SER A 148 -10.39 -12.22 -0.62
N ALA A 149 -11.21 -11.97 0.40
CA ALA A 149 -11.69 -12.95 1.38
C ALA A 149 -13.00 -13.64 0.98
N VAL A 150 -13.53 -13.33 -0.21
CA VAL A 150 -14.82 -13.84 -0.72
C VAL A 150 -14.58 -14.95 -1.73
#